data_AF-F7A718-F1
#
_entry.id   AF-F7A718-F1
#
_cell.length_a   1.000
_cell.length_b   1.000
_cell.length_c   1.000
_cell.angle_alpha   90.00
_cell.angle_beta   90.00
_cell.angle_gamma   90.00
#
_symmetry.space_group_name_H-M   'P 1'
#
loop_
_entity.id
_entity.type
_entity.pdbx_description
1 polymer ?
#
loop_
_entity_poly.entity_id
_entity_poly.type
_entity_poly.pdbx_seq_one_letter_code
_entity_poly.pdbx_strand_id
1 'polypeptide(L)'
;MNFATNLSNYFLLMEDNIHCSSNFITNIKRALMIWEGRPWVIMEFSKLGFTGKLCHSSDLPHLASFFLYYQSMSPEKLFPSFYKMLAQKNAIQFSPSLFHPIDFPVQEGNFSTKKHFHEIILKPKDEFLEMDFGKPDNPPAFIYTDMQIFKDYLPEKAYSLEEDFFWALDPMEGNHLTVILKEPTKIRRVQIVTGSEDDLVFLLKGKVELGYKPNDNANNCERYILLGTLQNGKFDHKMLSEEMENKASCLRLVVTTTQDDWIVIKHIKIWVA
;
A
#
# COMPACT_ATOMS: atom_id res chain seq x y z
N MET A 1 5.34 21.44 -25.17
CA MET A 1 6.22 20.34 -24.72
C MET A 1 7.70 20.63 -25.02
N ASN A 2 8.13 20.82 -26.28
CA ASN A 2 9.56 21.01 -26.62
C ASN A 2 10.28 22.17 -25.91
N PHE A 3 9.58 23.26 -25.60
CA PHE A 3 10.14 24.38 -24.85
C PHE A 3 10.64 23.98 -23.45
N ALA A 4 10.05 22.95 -22.83
CA ALA A 4 10.37 22.54 -21.47
C ALA A 4 11.61 21.63 -21.35
N THR A 5 12.18 21.19 -22.48
CA THR A 5 13.30 20.22 -22.53
C THR A 5 14.50 20.62 -21.66
N ASN A 6 14.78 21.92 -21.54
CA ASN A 6 15.94 22.44 -20.82
C ASN A 6 15.60 23.11 -19.48
N LEU A 7 14.36 22.97 -18.98
CA LEU A 7 13.92 23.62 -17.74
C LEU A 7 14.13 22.75 -16.50
N SER A 8 14.12 21.43 -16.67
CA SER A 8 14.24 20.44 -15.59
C SER A 8 14.67 19.09 -16.15
N ASN A 9 15.14 18.18 -15.30
CA ASN A 9 15.50 16.81 -15.71
C ASN A 9 14.27 15.94 -16.04
N TYR A 10 13.14 16.26 -15.41
CA TYR A 10 11.89 15.50 -15.53
C TYR A 10 10.73 16.43 -15.84
N PHE A 11 9.76 15.91 -16.59
CA PHE A 11 8.55 16.61 -16.96
C PHE A 11 7.32 15.80 -16.56
N LEU A 12 6.42 16.42 -15.80
CA LEU A 12 5.17 15.84 -15.35
C LEU A 12 4.02 16.37 -16.21
N LEU A 13 3.33 15.47 -16.90
CA LEU A 13 2.14 15.78 -17.69
C LEU A 13 0.93 15.85 -16.75
N MET A 14 0.23 16.98 -16.78
CA MET A 14 -0.92 17.29 -15.93
C MET A 14 -2.02 17.89 -16.80
N GLU A 15 -3.27 17.53 -16.52
CA GLU A 15 -4.45 18.19 -17.09
C GLU A 15 -4.98 19.28 -16.14
N ASP A 16 -5.99 20.00 -16.59
CA ASP A 16 -6.71 20.97 -15.78
C ASP A 16 -7.63 20.27 -14.75
N ASN A 17 -8.07 20.99 -13.72
CA ASN A 17 -9.01 20.50 -12.69
C ASN A 17 -8.57 19.20 -12.00
N ILE A 18 -7.37 19.19 -11.43
CA ILE A 18 -6.81 18.01 -10.76
C ILE A 18 -6.62 18.25 -9.28
N HIS A 19 -7.15 17.32 -8.48
CA HIS A 19 -6.82 17.19 -7.08
C HIS A 19 -5.51 16.41 -6.93
N CYS A 20 -4.50 17.06 -6.33
CA CYS A 20 -3.22 16.44 -6.03
C CYS A 20 -3.23 15.90 -4.60
N SER A 21 -2.69 14.69 -4.42
CA SER A 21 -2.38 14.14 -3.10
C SER A 21 -1.43 15.07 -2.34
N SER A 22 -1.58 15.11 -1.02
CA SER A 22 -0.60 15.80 -0.16
C SER A 22 0.78 15.18 -0.36
N ASN A 23 1.82 16.00 -0.47
CA ASN A 23 3.22 15.57 -0.67
C ASN A 23 3.54 14.85 -1.99
N PHE A 24 2.72 15.01 -3.04
CA PHE A 24 2.95 14.36 -4.34
C PHE A 24 4.36 14.57 -4.92
N ILE A 25 4.98 15.74 -4.72
CA ILE A 25 6.35 16.03 -5.17
C ILE A 25 7.36 15.14 -4.44
N THR A 26 7.21 14.97 -3.13
CA THR A 26 8.08 14.10 -2.31
C THR A 26 7.94 12.64 -2.75
N ASN A 27 6.71 12.18 -3.01
CA ASN A 27 6.43 10.83 -3.51
C ASN A 27 7.06 10.59 -4.89
N ILE A 28 6.97 11.55 -5.80
CA ILE A 28 7.64 11.48 -7.11
C ILE A 28 9.17 11.44 -6.96
N LYS A 29 9.76 12.30 -6.12
CA LYS A 29 11.21 12.30 -5.87
C LYS A 29 11.68 10.96 -5.31
N ARG A 30 10.93 10.36 -4.38
CA ARG A 30 11.23 9.06 -3.80
C ARG A 30 11.15 7.93 -4.85
N ALA A 31 10.13 7.94 -5.70
CA ALA A 31 10.03 7.00 -6.82
C ALA A 31 11.25 7.11 -7.76
N LEU A 32 11.68 8.33 -8.08
CA LEU A 32 12.87 8.56 -8.90
C LEU A 32 14.15 8.00 -8.25
N MET A 33 14.31 8.11 -6.94
CA MET A 33 15.45 7.51 -6.22
C MET A 33 15.42 5.97 -6.26
N ILE A 34 14.25 5.35 -6.08
CA ILE A 34 14.11 3.88 -6.13
C ILE A 34 14.48 3.32 -7.52
N TRP A 35 14.18 4.10 -8.56
CA TRP A 35 14.44 3.75 -9.95
C TRP A 35 15.77 4.30 -10.47
N GLU A 36 16.61 4.85 -9.59
CA GLU A 36 17.94 5.30 -9.96
C GLU A 36 18.76 4.12 -10.52
N GLY A 37 19.37 4.34 -11.68
CA GLY A 37 20.13 3.31 -12.40
C GLY A 37 19.28 2.27 -13.16
N ARG A 38 17.95 2.35 -13.15
CA ARG A 38 17.06 1.48 -13.95
C ARG A 38 16.54 2.22 -15.19
N PRO A 39 16.50 1.59 -16.37
CA PRO A 39 15.93 2.23 -17.54
C PRO A 39 14.39 2.29 -17.42
N TRP A 40 13.83 3.49 -17.62
CA TRP A 40 12.41 3.74 -17.71
C TRP A 40 12.15 4.93 -18.64
N VAL A 41 10.92 5.04 -19.15
CA VAL A 41 10.51 6.05 -20.13
C VAL A 41 9.37 6.89 -19.57
N ILE A 42 8.31 6.21 -19.10
CA ILE A 42 7.15 6.86 -18.49
C ILE A 42 6.77 6.14 -17.19
N MET A 43 6.66 6.94 -16.12
CA MET A 43 6.06 6.56 -14.85
C MET A 43 4.66 7.15 -14.74
N GLU A 44 3.69 6.36 -14.27
CA GLU A 44 2.29 6.77 -14.19
C GLU A 44 1.84 6.88 -12.73
N PHE A 45 1.60 8.10 -12.27
CA PHE A 45 1.10 8.43 -10.93
C PHE A 45 -0.41 8.72 -10.91
N SER A 46 -1.13 8.33 -11.97
CA SER A 46 -2.59 8.33 -11.99
C SER A 46 -3.09 7.08 -12.70
N LYS A 47 -4.18 6.50 -12.20
CA LYS A 47 -4.80 5.28 -12.74
C LYS A 47 -5.47 5.49 -14.10
N LEU A 48 -5.83 6.72 -14.46
CA LEU A 48 -6.62 6.99 -15.65
C LEU A 48 -6.12 8.25 -16.38
N GLY A 49 -6.27 8.23 -17.70
CA GLY A 49 -6.12 9.41 -18.54
C GLY A 49 -4.68 9.85 -18.77
N PHE A 50 -4.57 11.11 -19.17
CA PHE A 50 -3.34 11.75 -19.61
C PHE A 50 -2.50 12.29 -18.44
N THR A 51 -3.16 12.63 -17.33
CA THR A 51 -2.49 13.18 -16.15
C THR A 51 -1.59 12.19 -15.40
N GLY A 52 -0.65 12.74 -14.63
CA GLY A 52 0.24 12.00 -13.76
C GLY A 52 1.32 11.21 -14.50
N LYS A 53 1.57 11.51 -15.79
CA LYS A 53 2.62 10.83 -16.58
C LYS A 53 3.93 11.61 -16.43
N LEU A 54 4.89 11.02 -15.73
CA LEU A 54 6.24 11.57 -15.57
C LEU A 54 7.16 10.96 -16.63
N CYS A 55 7.95 11.79 -17.30
CA CYS A 55 8.93 11.38 -18.31
C CYS A 55 10.23 12.17 -18.16
N HIS A 56 11.30 11.68 -18.77
CA HIS A 56 12.53 12.46 -18.89
C HIS A 56 12.33 13.64 -19.84
N SER A 57 12.83 14.82 -19.46
CA SER A 57 12.71 16.00 -20.32
C SER A 57 13.42 15.82 -21.67
N SER A 58 14.47 14.99 -21.73
CA SER A 58 15.18 14.61 -22.96
C SER A 58 14.30 13.88 -23.97
N ASP A 59 13.23 13.23 -23.51
CA ASP A 59 12.33 12.44 -24.35
C ASP A 59 11.15 13.28 -24.88
N LEU A 60 10.97 14.50 -24.38
CA LEU A 60 9.87 15.39 -24.78
C LEU A 60 9.83 15.69 -26.28
N PRO A 61 10.95 15.96 -26.99
CA PRO A 61 10.92 16.15 -28.43
C PRO A 61 10.37 14.93 -29.18
N HIS A 62 10.80 13.74 -28.79
CA HIS A 62 10.34 12.48 -29.37
C HIS A 62 8.85 12.24 -29.09
N LEU A 63 8.42 12.48 -27.85
CA LEU A 63 7.02 12.34 -27.45
C LEU A 63 6.11 13.35 -28.17
N ALA A 64 6.54 14.60 -28.32
CA ALA A 64 5.80 15.63 -29.05
C ALA A 64 5.68 15.28 -30.54
N SER A 65 6.76 14.85 -31.18
CA SER A 65 6.74 14.36 -32.57
C SER A 65 5.84 13.14 -32.73
N PHE A 66 5.84 12.22 -31.75
CA PHE A 66 4.96 11.05 -31.75
C PHE A 66 3.49 11.45 -31.74
N PHE A 67 3.08 12.38 -30.87
CA PHE A 67 1.71 12.90 -30.86
C PHE A 67 1.33 13.62 -32.16
N LEU A 68 2.25 14.39 -32.75
CA LEU A 68 2.02 15.07 -34.03
C LEU A 68 1.91 14.11 -35.21
N TYR A 69 2.52 12.93 -35.14
CA TYR A 69 2.41 11.91 -36.17
C TYR A 69 1.06 11.17 -36.09
N TYR A 70 0.55 10.93 -34.87
CA TYR A 70 -0.71 10.20 -34.62
C TYR A 70 -1.87 11.12 -34.22
N GLN A 71 -2.14 12.17 -35.00
CA GLN A 71 -3.11 13.23 -34.66
C GLN A 71 -4.56 12.75 -34.49
N SER A 72 -4.91 11.61 -35.10
CA SER A 72 -6.27 11.05 -35.05
C SER A 72 -6.52 10.18 -33.82
N MET A 73 -5.51 9.90 -32.99
CA MET A 73 -5.64 9.13 -31.75
C MET A 73 -5.52 10.04 -30.54
N SER A 74 -6.24 9.69 -29.45
CA SER A 74 -6.05 10.39 -28.19
C SER A 74 -4.65 10.11 -27.62
N PRO A 75 -3.96 11.12 -27.06
CA PRO A 75 -2.62 10.95 -26.48
C PRO A 75 -2.50 9.81 -25.46
N GLU A 76 -3.57 9.57 -24.70
CA GLU A 76 -3.65 8.51 -23.69
C GLU A 76 -3.41 7.11 -24.27
N LYS A 77 -3.96 6.86 -25.47
CA LYS A 77 -3.82 5.58 -26.19
C LYS A 77 -2.44 5.42 -26.82
N LEU A 78 -1.69 6.50 -26.93
CA LEU A 78 -0.38 6.55 -27.58
C LEU A 78 0.76 6.22 -26.60
N PHE A 79 0.60 6.48 -25.30
CA PHE A 79 1.63 6.20 -24.30
C PHE A 79 2.11 4.73 -24.30
N PRO A 80 1.22 3.71 -24.34
CA PRO A 80 1.66 2.32 -24.37
C PRO A 80 2.54 1.97 -25.56
N SER A 81 2.26 2.55 -26.72
CA SER A 81 3.07 2.35 -27.93
C SER A 81 4.41 3.06 -27.82
N PHE A 82 4.40 4.28 -27.28
CA PHE A 82 5.60 5.10 -27.12
C PHE A 82 6.64 4.45 -26.20
N TYR A 83 6.26 4.08 -24.97
CA TYR A 83 7.22 3.51 -24.03
C TYR A 83 7.71 2.11 -24.47
N LYS A 84 6.88 1.33 -25.17
CA LYS A 84 7.28 0.02 -25.73
C LYS A 84 8.32 0.16 -26.83
N MET A 85 8.19 1.17 -27.68
CA MET A 85 9.20 1.48 -28.71
C MET A 85 10.55 1.84 -28.09
N LEU A 86 10.53 2.41 -26.89
CA LEU A 86 11.71 2.77 -26.10
C LEU A 86 12.11 1.69 -25.07
N ALA A 87 11.79 0.43 -25.37
CA ALA A 87 12.18 -0.77 -24.62
C ALA A 87 11.61 -0.91 -23.19
N GLN A 88 10.66 -0.08 -22.77
CA GLN A 88 9.88 -0.31 -21.56
C GLN A 88 8.75 -1.30 -21.87
N LYS A 89 8.80 -2.52 -21.32
CA LYS A 89 7.84 -3.60 -21.66
C LYS A 89 6.45 -3.37 -21.09
N ASN A 90 6.37 -2.89 -19.85
CA ASN A 90 5.15 -2.76 -19.08
C ASN A 90 4.98 -1.31 -18.58
N ALA A 91 3.73 -0.90 -18.33
CA ALA A 91 3.46 0.36 -17.65
C ALA A 91 4.07 0.32 -16.24
N ILE A 92 4.72 1.41 -15.83
CA ILE A 92 5.22 1.59 -14.46
C ILE A 92 4.19 2.45 -13.74
N GLN A 93 3.14 1.80 -13.26
CA GLN A 93 2.02 2.47 -12.64
C GLN A 93 2.15 2.42 -11.12
N PHE A 94 2.10 3.60 -10.50
CA PHE A 94 2.11 3.75 -9.07
C PHE A 94 0.68 3.73 -8.57
N SER A 95 0.46 2.87 -7.58
CA SER A 95 -0.74 2.89 -6.75
C SER A 95 -0.28 3.26 -5.34
N PRO A 96 -0.91 4.27 -4.74
CA PRO A 96 -2.14 4.94 -5.18
C PRO A 96 -1.91 6.09 -6.17
N SER A 97 -3.00 6.57 -6.78
CA SER A 97 -2.93 7.71 -7.70
C SER A 97 -2.58 8.97 -6.91
N LEU A 98 -1.54 9.68 -7.32
CA LEU A 98 -1.22 10.99 -6.76
C LEU A 98 -2.11 12.10 -7.33
N PHE A 99 -2.77 11.85 -8.46
CA PHE A 99 -3.54 12.84 -9.23
C PHE A 99 -4.92 12.30 -9.59
N HIS A 100 -5.95 13.07 -9.25
CA HIS A 100 -7.36 12.72 -9.45
C HIS A 100 -8.09 13.87 -10.16
N PRO A 101 -8.79 13.62 -11.29
CA PRO A 101 -9.66 14.63 -11.90
C PRO A 101 -10.80 15.04 -10.96
N ILE A 102 -11.11 16.34 -10.90
CA ILE A 102 -12.14 16.94 -10.02
C ILE A 102 -13.56 16.78 -10.60
N ASP A 103 -13.70 16.40 -11.88
CA ASP A 103 -14.98 16.35 -12.57
C ASP A 103 -15.74 15.03 -12.35
N PHE A 104 -16.58 14.98 -11.30
CA PHE A 104 -17.96 14.49 -11.35
C PHE A 104 -18.78 15.15 -10.20
N PRO A 105 -19.94 15.77 -10.47
CA PRO A 105 -20.72 16.44 -9.44
C PRO A 105 -21.35 15.41 -8.49
N VAL A 106 -21.13 15.62 -7.20
CA VAL A 106 -21.97 15.06 -6.14
C VAL A 106 -23.39 15.62 -6.34
N GLN A 107 -24.30 14.79 -6.83
CA GLN A 107 -25.72 14.95 -6.53
C GLN A 107 -26.13 13.85 -5.59
N GLU A 108 -26.44 14.24 -4.36
CA GLU A 108 -27.20 13.45 -3.39
C GLU A 108 -28.55 13.08 -4.02
N GLY A 109 -28.84 11.78 -4.15
CA GLY A 109 -30.16 11.34 -4.61
C GLY A 109 -30.24 9.90 -5.11
N ASN A 110 -30.68 9.01 -4.21
CA ASN A 110 -31.35 7.74 -4.47
C ASN A 110 -30.58 6.57 -5.15
N PHE A 111 -30.50 5.48 -4.38
CA PHE A 111 -30.20 4.12 -4.80
C PHE A 111 -30.96 3.70 -6.07
N SER A 112 -30.27 3.03 -7.00
CA SER A 112 -30.47 1.60 -7.28
C SER A 112 -30.08 1.21 -8.71
N THR A 113 -29.49 0.02 -8.84
CA THR A 113 -29.20 -0.78 -10.04
C THR A 113 -28.09 -0.31 -10.99
N LYS A 114 -26.99 -1.07 -10.98
CA LYS A 114 -26.36 -1.77 -12.13
C LYS A 114 -24.92 -2.13 -11.70
N LYS A 115 -24.66 -3.30 -11.11
CA LYS A 115 -24.47 -4.56 -11.86
C LYS A 115 -23.99 -4.31 -13.30
N HIS A 116 -22.78 -3.75 -13.43
CA HIS A 116 -21.92 -3.99 -14.60
C HIS A 116 -20.49 -3.45 -14.47
N PHE A 117 -20.18 -2.61 -13.48
CA PHE A 117 -18.83 -2.04 -13.34
C PHE A 117 -17.88 -2.83 -12.42
N HIS A 118 -18.40 -3.73 -11.57
CA HIS A 118 -17.59 -4.40 -10.55
C HIS A 118 -16.87 -5.67 -11.04
N GLU A 119 -17.18 -6.19 -12.24
CA GLU A 119 -16.66 -7.48 -12.70
C GLU A 119 -15.46 -7.42 -13.66
N ILE A 120 -15.00 -6.25 -14.11
CA ILE A 120 -13.98 -6.15 -15.17
C ILE A 120 -12.60 -5.68 -14.66
N ILE A 121 -12.47 -5.07 -13.48
CA ILE A 121 -11.21 -4.41 -13.03
C ILE A 121 -10.61 -5.05 -11.75
N LEU A 122 -10.85 -6.34 -11.50
CA LEU A 122 -10.17 -7.06 -10.42
C LEU A 122 -9.59 -8.40 -10.89
N LYS A 123 -8.77 -8.38 -11.95
CA LYS A 123 -7.71 -9.40 -12.14
C LYS A 123 -6.51 -8.81 -12.90
N PRO A 124 -5.57 -8.13 -12.23
CA PRO A 124 -4.17 -8.43 -12.50
C PRO A 124 -3.94 -9.88 -12.06
N LYS A 125 -3.41 -10.72 -12.96
CA LYS A 125 -2.86 -12.02 -12.59
C LYS A 125 -1.60 -11.78 -11.74
N ASP A 126 -1.79 -11.47 -10.48
CA ASP A 126 -0.79 -11.81 -9.47
C ASP A 126 -1.18 -13.21 -8.98
N GLU A 127 -0.30 -14.18 -9.23
CA GLU A 127 -0.40 -15.55 -8.73
C GLU A 127 -0.19 -15.60 -7.20
N PHE A 128 -0.99 -14.86 -6.44
CA PHE A 128 -1.30 -15.21 -5.07
C PHE A 128 -2.57 -16.05 -5.13
N LEU A 129 -2.41 -17.37 -4.98
CA LEU A 129 -3.53 -18.29 -4.79
C LEU A 129 -4.27 -17.91 -3.49
N GLU A 130 -5.24 -17.00 -3.63
CA GLU A 130 -6.36 -16.79 -2.72
C GLU A 130 -7.18 -18.08 -2.69
N MET A 131 -6.67 -19.09 -1.97
CA MET A 131 -7.57 -20.06 -1.36
C MET A 131 -8.49 -19.26 -0.46
N ASP A 132 -9.79 -19.30 -0.71
CA ASP A 132 -10.79 -18.57 0.06
C ASP A 132 -10.79 -19.08 1.51
N PHE A 133 -10.12 -18.36 2.41
CA PHE A 133 -10.08 -18.68 3.86
C PHE A 133 -11.32 -18.16 4.60
N GLY A 134 -12.29 -17.59 3.88
CA GLY A 134 -13.45 -16.95 4.50
C GLY A 134 -13.07 -15.69 5.29
N LYS A 135 -14.02 -15.21 6.09
CA LYS A 135 -13.84 -14.01 6.92
C LYS A 135 -12.84 -14.30 8.06
N PRO A 136 -11.97 -13.33 8.43
CA PRO A 136 -11.09 -13.47 9.59
C PRO A 136 -11.89 -13.63 10.88
N ASP A 137 -11.34 -14.37 11.83
CA ASP A 137 -11.98 -14.68 13.11
C ASP A 137 -11.70 -13.60 14.17
N ASN A 138 -10.49 -13.04 14.18
CA ASN A 138 -9.99 -12.06 15.16
C ASN A 138 -10.46 -12.39 16.60
N PRO A 139 -9.97 -13.50 17.20
CA PRO A 139 -10.37 -13.90 18.55
C PRO A 139 -10.17 -12.78 19.58
N PRO A 140 -10.97 -12.73 20.66
CA PRO A 140 -10.88 -11.68 21.66
C PRO A 140 -9.46 -11.48 22.20
N ALA A 141 -8.97 -10.25 22.14
CA ALA A 141 -7.61 -9.91 22.50
C ALA A 141 -7.53 -8.53 23.18
N PHE A 142 -6.46 -8.31 23.94
CA PHE A 142 -6.02 -7.00 24.40
C PHE A 142 -4.90 -6.50 23.49
N ILE A 143 -4.97 -5.24 23.06
CA ILE A 143 -3.99 -4.67 22.12
C ILE A 143 -3.11 -3.67 22.87
N TYR A 144 -1.82 -3.97 22.95
CA TYR A 144 -0.82 -3.12 23.56
C TYR A 144 0.09 -2.50 22.49
N THR A 145 0.47 -1.25 22.66
CA THR A 145 1.50 -0.59 21.84
C THR A 145 2.34 0.32 22.71
N ASP A 146 3.63 0.39 22.43
CA ASP A 146 4.56 1.37 23.01
C ASP A 146 4.83 2.57 22.07
N MET A 147 4.19 2.58 20.90
CA MET A 147 4.25 3.70 19.95
C MET A 147 3.35 4.85 20.41
N GLN A 148 3.71 6.07 20.00
CA GLN A 148 2.92 7.25 20.31
C GLN A 148 1.61 7.27 19.52
N ILE A 149 0.48 7.24 20.22
CA ILE A 149 -0.86 7.22 19.63
C ILE A 149 -1.23 8.62 19.12
N PHE A 150 -1.72 8.72 17.88
CA PHE A 150 -2.26 9.97 17.34
C PHE A 150 -3.75 10.11 17.70
N LYS A 151 -4.08 11.08 18.55
CA LYS A 151 -5.46 11.42 18.94
C LYS A 151 -6.24 10.18 19.44
N ASP A 152 -7.39 9.89 18.83
CA ASP A 152 -8.34 8.82 19.15
C ASP A 152 -8.21 7.61 18.20
N TYR A 153 -7.15 7.54 17.41
CA TYR A 153 -6.82 6.37 16.59
C TYR A 153 -6.09 5.32 17.41
N LEU A 154 -6.83 4.66 18.30
CA LEU A 154 -6.35 3.66 19.25
C LEU A 154 -5.90 2.35 18.59
N PRO A 155 -4.97 1.57 19.20
CA PRO A 155 -4.42 0.35 18.61
C PRO A 155 -5.46 -0.76 18.40
N GLU A 156 -6.54 -0.76 19.19
CA GLU A 156 -7.66 -1.69 19.05
C GLU A 156 -8.34 -1.60 17.67
N LYS A 157 -8.31 -0.41 17.06
CA LYS A 157 -8.90 -0.18 15.73
C LYS A 157 -8.21 -0.99 14.64
N ALA A 158 -6.89 -1.21 14.74
CA ALA A 158 -6.16 -2.07 13.81
C ALA A 158 -6.53 -3.55 13.94
N TYR A 159 -7.08 -3.99 15.07
CA TYR A 159 -7.54 -5.37 15.26
C TYR A 159 -9.05 -5.53 15.09
N SER A 160 -9.77 -4.42 14.90
CA SER A 160 -11.21 -4.45 14.64
C SER A 160 -11.51 -5.10 13.28
N LEU A 161 -12.67 -5.73 13.18
CA LEU A 161 -13.21 -6.23 11.91
C LEU A 161 -13.92 -5.13 11.11
N GLU A 162 -14.12 -3.96 11.72
CA GLU A 162 -14.66 -2.76 11.08
C GLU A 162 -13.58 -2.05 10.26
N GLU A 163 -13.99 -1.22 9.30
CA GLU A 163 -13.06 -0.42 8.47
C GLU A 163 -12.53 0.81 9.24
N ASP A 164 -11.78 0.57 10.31
CA ASP A 164 -11.06 1.60 11.08
C ASP A 164 -9.54 1.28 11.10
N PHE A 165 -8.72 2.15 11.70
CA PHE A 165 -7.27 1.98 11.70
C PHE A 165 -6.58 2.56 12.94
N PHE A 166 -5.39 2.04 13.23
CA PHE A 166 -4.49 2.61 14.23
C PHE A 166 -3.54 3.61 13.57
N TRP A 167 -3.29 4.74 14.21
CA TRP A 167 -2.35 5.76 13.75
C TRP A 167 -1.31 6.05 14.83
N ALA A 168 -0.06 5.76 14.54
CA ALA A 168 1.08 6.06 15.39
C ALA A 168 1.99 7.14 14.79
N LEU A 169 2.58 7.96 15.67
CA LEU A 169 3.62 8.93 15.33
C LEU A 169 5.01 8.35 15.57
N ASP A 170 5.96 8.77 14.75
CA ASP A 170 7.41 8.61 14.91
C ASP A 170 7.85 7.21 15.39
N PRO A 171 7.54 6.13 14.64
CA PRO A 171 7.90 4.78 15.04
C PRO A 171 9.42 4.60 15.08
N MET A 172 9.93 4.24 16.25
CA MET A 172 11.35 3.98 16.48
C MET A 172 11.66 2.49 16.36
N GLU A 173 12.89 2.16 15.96
CA GLU A 173 13.39 0.79 16.02
C GLU A 173 13.17 0.18 17.41
N GLY A 174 12.55 -1.00 17.44
CA GLY A 174 12.21 -1.72 18.67
C GLY A 174 10.78 -1.48 19.16
N ASN A 175 10.11 -0.41 18.71
CA ASN A 175 8.69 -0.23 19.03
C ASN A 175 7.85 -1.36 18.46
N HIS A 176 6.73 -1.66 19.12
CA HIS A 176 5.89 -2.77 18.77
C HIS A 176 4.41 -2.57 19.11
N LEU A 177 3.57 -3.19 18.30
CA LEU A 177 2.17 -3.44 18.61
C LEU A 177 2.00 -4.93 18.87
N THR A 178 1.43 -5.28 20.02
CA THR A 178 1.20 -6.67 20.43
C THR A 178 -0.28 -6.92 20.66
N VAL A 179 -0.79 -7.92 19.94
CA VAL A 179 -2.11 -8.52 20.15
C VAL A 179 -1.94 -9.64 21.16
N ILE A 180 -2.57 -9.53 22.34
CA ILE A 180 -2.53 -10.53 23.41
C ILE A 180 -3.87 -11.24 23.45
N LEU A 181 -3.90 -12.51 23.04
CA LEU A 181 -5.13 -13.29 22.98
C LEU A 181 -5.62 -13.62 24.39
N LYS A 182 -6.93 -13.46 24.64
CA LYS A 182 -7.53 -13.84 25.93
C LYS A 182 -7.36 -15.33 26.20
N GLU A 183 -7.43 -16.15 25.16
CA GLU A 183 -7.19 -17.59 25.23
C GLU A 183 -6.14 -18.01 24.19
N PRO A 184 -5.14 -18.82 24.59
CA PRO A 184 -4.17 -19.36 23.65
C PRO A 184 -4.85 -20.17 22.54
N THR A 185 -4.60 -19.80 21.29
CA THR A 185 -5.34 -20.32 20.13
C THR A 185 -4.41 -20.80 19.03
N LYS A 186 -4.86 -21.81 18.27
CA LYS A 186 -4.15 -22.29 17.07
C LYS A 186 -4.47 -21.36 15.91
N ILE A 187 -3.46 -20.64 15.44
CA ILE A 187 -3.57 -19.71 14.31
C ILE A 187 -3.33 -20.46 13.01
N ARG A 188 -4.15 -20.22 11.98
CA ARG A 188 -4.02 -20.77 10.62
C ARG A 188 -3.39 -19.78 9.65
N ARG A 189 -3.70 -18.49 9.78
CA ARG A 189 -3.19 -17.43 8.91
C ARG A 189 -3.12 -16.13 9.69
N VAL A 190 -2.10 -15.34 9.40
CA VAL A 190 -1.97 -13.96 9.87
C VAL A 190 -1.80 -13.07 8.66
N GLN A 191 -2.60 -12.01 8.60
CA GLN A 191 -2.44 -10.95 7.61
C GLN A 191 -2.33 -9.61 8.31
N ILE A 192 -1.32 -8.83 7.97
CA ILE A 192 -1.10 -7.47 8.47
C ILE A 192 -0.94 -6.55 7.28
N VAL A 193 -1.70 -5.46 7.28
CA VAL A 193 -1.57 -4.39 6.30
C VAL A 193 -1.35 -3.08 7.03
N THR A 194 -0.22 -2.45 6.71
CA THR A 194 0.14 -1.11 7.15
C THR A 194 0.08 -0.16 5.95
N GLY A 195 -0.20 1.11 6.19
CA GLY A 195 -0.51 2.11 5.17
C GLY A 195 -1.99 2.25 4.88
N SER A 196 -2.36 3.35 4.21
CA SER A 196 -3.74 3.59 3.77
C SER A 196 -3.97 3.03 2.36
N GLU A 197 -5.22 3.03 1.90
CA GLU A 197 -5.55 2.68 0.50
C GLU A 197 -4.89 3.62 -0.51
N ASP A 198 -4.54 4.83 -0.04
CA ASP A 198 -4.15 5.98 -0.84
C ASP A 198 -2.77 6.60 -0.50
N ASP A 199 -1.86 5.96 0.27
CA ASP A 199 -0.42 6.29 0.17
C ASP A 199 0.62 5.40 0.89
N LEU A 200 1.88 5.64 0.48
CA LEU A 200 3.21 5.19 0.94
C LEU A 200 3.52 5.34 2.45
N VAL A 201 2.50 5.47 3.31
CA VAL A 201 2.62 5.67 4.76
C VAL A 201 2.46 4.35 5.51
N PHE A 202 3.18 3.35 5.01
CA PHE A 202 3.25 2.03 5.59
C PHE A 202 4.53 1.86 6.39
N LEU A 203 4.57 0.84 7.23
CA LEU A 203 5.77 0.52 7.98
C LEU A 203 6.84 -0.01 7.01
N LEU A 204 7.90 0.77 6.75
CA LEU A 204 8.93 0.46 5.77
C LEU A 204 9.62 -0.88 6.05
N LYS A 205 9.99 -1.09 7.32
CA LYS A 205 10.61 -2.33 7.78
C LYS A 205 10.03 -2.72 9.13
N GLY A 206 9.44 -3.90 9.15
CA GLY A 206 8.99 -4.52 10.37
C GLY A 206 9.03 -6.03 10.26
N LYS A 207 8.95 -6.68 11.41
CA LYS A 207 8.89 -8.13 11.54
C LYS A 207 7.67 -8.54 12.35
N VAL A 208 7.16 -9.73 12.06
CA VAL A 208 6.00 -10.31 12.72
C VAL A 208 6.43 -11.56 13.47
N GLU A 209 6.04 -11.65 14.73
CA GLU A 209 6.46 -12.72 15.64
C GLU A 209 5.25 -13.29 16.39
N LEU A 210 5.23 -14.62 16.60
CA LEU A 210 4.28 -15.28 17.49
C LEU A 210 4.86 -15.47 18.87
N GLY A 211 4.09 -15.05 19.87
CA GLY A 211 4.39 -15.23 21.27
C GLY A 211 3.69 -16.45 21.88
N TYR A 212 4.40 -17.16 22.74
CA TYR A 212 3.89 -18.27 23.53
C TYR A 212 4.14 -18.00 25.01
N LYS A 213 3.24 -18.51 25.86
CA LYS A 213 3.21 -18.27 27.31
C LYS A 213 3.06 -16.78 27.64
N PRO A 214 1.84 -16.31 27.94
CA PRO A 214 1.64 -14.92 28.32
C PRO A 214 2.38 -14.65 29.64
N ASN A 215 3.01 -13.49 29.74
CA ASN A 215 3.71 -13.06 30.94
C ASN A 215 2.72 -12.53 31.98
N ASP A 216 3.07 -12.60 33.26
CA ASP A 216 2.23 -12.14 34.38
C ASP A 216 1.89 -10.63 34.31
N ASN A 217 2.74 -9.84 33.64
CA ASN A 217 2.54 -8.40 33.43
C ASN A 217 1.58 -8.05 32.29
N ALA A 218 0.89 -9.03 31.68
CA ALA A 218 -0.17 -8.91 30.67
C ALA A 218 0.15 -8.18 29.35
N ASN A 219 1.34 -7.58 29.18
CA ASN A 219 1.67 -6.76 28.00
C ASN A 219 2.53 -7.48 26.95
N ASN A 220 3.03 -8.69 27.26
CA ASN A 220 3.90 -9.47 26.37
C ASN A 220 3.84 -10.98 26.66
N CYS A 221 4.52 -11.75 25.81
CA CYS A 221 4.74 -13.19 25.97
C CYS A 221 6.21 -13.47 26.32
N GLU A 222 6.48 -14.58 27.00
CA GLU A 222 7.84 -14.96 27.42
C GLU A 222 8.75 -15.30 26.23
N ARG A 223 8.19 -16.00 25.24
CA ARG A 223 8.94 -16.51 24.09
C ARG A 223 8.29 -16.08 22.79
N TYR A 224 9.09 -15.52 21.89
CA TYR A 224 8.68 -15.14 20.54
C TYR A 224 9.40 -15.98 19.47
N ILE A 225 8.69 -16.30 18.40
CA ILE A 225 9.20 -16.95 17.19
C ILE A 225 8.91 -16.04 15.99
N LEU A 226 9.92 -15.78 15.17
CA LEU A 226 9.78 -14.98 13.95
C LEU A 226 8.96 -15.73 12.91
N LEU A 227 7.87 -15.11 12.44
CA LEU A 227 7.10 -15.59 11.28
C LEU A 227 7.64 -15.02 9.97
N GLY A 228 8.09 -13.77 9.98
CA GLY A 228 8.66 -13.14 8.79
C GLY A 228 8.71 -11.63 8.88
N THR A 229 8.93 -10.99 7.72
CA THR A 229 9.10 -9.54 7.59
C THR A 229 8.04 -8.95 6.67
N LEU A 230 7.70 -7.69 6.89
CA LEU A 230 6.79 -6.97 6.01
C LEU A 230 7.43 -6.75 4.64
N GLN A 231 6.67 -6.99 3.58
CA GLN A 231 7.00 -6.68 2.21
C GLN A 231 6.10 -5.54 1.74
N ASN A 232 6.69 -4.37 1.49
CA ASN A 232 5.95 -3.15 1.10
C ASN A 232 4.75 -2.87 2.01
N GLY A 233 4.97 -2.93 3.34
CA GLY A 233 3.92 -2.64 4.31
C GLY A 233 2.89 -3.74 4.53
N LYS A 234 3.04 -4.89 3.85
CA LYS A 234 2.12 -6.02 3.93
C LYS A 234 2.82 -7.26 4.45
N PHE A 235 2.10 -8.06 5.20
CA PHE A 235 2.53 -9.37 5.63
C PHE A 235 1.36 -10.34 5.53
N ASP A 236 1.58 -11.51 4.96
CA ASP A 236 0.58 -12.55 4.87
C ASP A 236 1.27 -13.90 4.98
N HIS A 237 1.00 -14.62 6.06
CA HIS A 237 1.62 -15.91 6.34
C HIS A 237 0.56 -16.94 6.71
N LYS A 238 0.59 -18.06 5.99
CA LYS A 238 -0.23 -19.24 6.26
C LYS A 238 0.61 -20.22 7.06
N MET A 239 0.10 -20.65 8.21
CA MET A 239 0.83 -21.56 9.08
C MET A 239 0.92 -22.96 8.44
N LEU A 240 2.10 -23.55 8.49
CA LEU A 240 2.29 -24.97 8.17
C LEU A 240 1.75 -25.85 9.31
N SER A 241 1.45 -27.13 9.04
CA SER A 241 0.90 -28.04 10.05
C SER A 241 1.77 -28.15 11.31
N GLU A 242 3.09 -28.06 11.16
CA GLU A 242 4.07 -28.07 12.23
C GLU A 242 4.01 -26.79 13.10
N GLU A 243 3.75 -25.63 12.49
CA GLU A 243 3.62 -24.34 13.20
C GLU A 243 2.30 -24.24 13.99
N MET A 244 1.29 -25.00 13.58
CA MET A 244 -0.03 -25.08 14.21
C MET A 244 -0.11 -26.04 15.41
N GLU A 245 0.96 -26.77 15.73
CA GLU A 245 0.97 -27.71 16.85
C GLU A 245 0.75 -26.99 18.19
N ASN A 246 1.35 -25.81 18.33
CA ASN A 246 1.32 -25.03 19.56
C ASN A 246 0.29 -23.88 19.50
N LYS A 247 -0.41 -23.66 20.61
CA LYS A 247 -1.34 -22.54 20.77
C LYS A 247 -0.56 -21.25 21.03
N ALA A 248 -0.70 -20.27 20.14
CA ALA A 248 -0.11 -18.95 20.30
C ALA A 248 -0.91 -18.12 21.31
N SER A 249 -0.21 -17.31 22.10
CA SER A 249 -0.80 -16.41 23.10
C SER A 249 -0.69 -14.95 22.70
N CYS A 250 0.35 -14.58 21.93
CA CYS A 250 0.53 -13.23 21.42
C CYS A 250 0.85 -13.24 19.92
N LEU A 251 0.50 -12.15 19.24
CA LEU A 251 1.02 -11.78 17.92
C LEU A 251 1.67 -10.40 18.04
N ARG A 252 2.92 -10.27 17.62
CA ARG A 252 3.67 -9.02 17.75
C ARG A 252 4.16 -8.51 16.40
N LEU A 253 3.86 -7.26 16.10
CA LEU A 253 4.44 -6.49 15.01
C LEU A 253 5.51 -5.57 15.58
N VAL A 254 6.76 -5.74 15.15
CA VAL A 254 7.92 -4.96 15.64
C VAL A 254 8.48 -4.09 14.52
N VAL A 255 8.70 -2.81 14.81
CA VAL A 255 9.42 -1.86 13.97
C VAL A 255 10.90 -2.22 13.97
N THR A 256 11.49 -2.50 12.81
CA THR A 256 12.90 -2.90 12.72
C THR A 256 13.81 -1.80 12.20
N THR A 257 13.27 -0.65 11.83
CA THR A 257 14.06 0.52 11.43
C THR A 257 13.26 1.77 11.78
N THR A 258 13.90 2.71 12.46
CA THR A 258 13.31 4.01 12.78
C THR A 258 12.90 4.73 11.51
N GLN A 259 11.72 5.35 11.54
CA GLN A 259 11.17 6.12 10.43
C GLN A 259 10.63 7.44 10.99
N ASP A 260 11.00 8.54 10.33
CA ASP A 260 10.62 9.90 10.75
C ASP A 260 9.18 10.28 10.37
N ASP A 261 8.53 9.45 9.54
CA ASP A 261 7.14 9.60 9.13
C ASP A 261 6.23 8.78 10.06
N TRP A 262 5.04 9.30 10.37
CA TRP A 262 3.98 8.56 11.05
C TRP A 262 3.58 7.29 10.28
N ILE A 263 2.92 6.35 10.95
CA ILE A 263 2.43 5.12 10.33
C ILE A 263 0.96 4.88 10.62
N VAL A 264 0.30 4.22 9.68
CA VAL A 264 -1.03 3.66 9.87
C VAL A 264 -0.95 2.14 9.83
N ILE A 265 -1.58 1.48 10.80
CA ILE A 265 -1.83 0.05 10.76
C ILE A 265 -3.31 -0.11 10.45
N LYS A 266 -3.60 -0.51 9.22
CA LYS A 266 -4.96 -0.61 8.72
C LYS A 266 -5.68 -1.80 9.32
N HIS A 267 -5.09 -2.99 9.20
CA HIS A 267 -5.68 -4.18 9.80
C HIS A 267 -4.65 -5.25 10.18
N ILE A 268 -4.96 -5.94 11.26
CA ILE A 268 -4.33 -7.17 11.73
C ILE A 268 -5.44 -8.21 11.78
N LYS A 269 -5.36 -9.18 10.87
CA LYS A 269 -6.37 -10.22 10.70
C LYS A 269 -5.77 -11.58 11.05
N ILE A 270 -6.51 -12.34 11.85
CA ILE A 270 -6.14 -13.67 12.33
C ILE A 270 -7.26 -14.64 11.96
N TRP A 271 -6.88 -15.77 11.35
CA TRP A 271 -7.75 -16.93 11.15
C TRP A 271 -7.32 -18.03 12.10
N VAL A 272 -8.27 -18.71 12.73
CA VAL A 272 -8.01 -19.76 13.72
C VAL A 272 -8.41 -21.14 13.21
N ALA A 273 -7.96 -22.18 13.93
CA ALA A 273 -8.17 -23.57 13.55
C ALA A 273 -9.49 -24.16 14.05
#